data_AF-A0A957UGG7-F1
#
_entry.id   AF-A0A957UGG7-F1
#
_cell.length_a   1.000
_cell.length_b   1.000
_cell.length_c   1.000
_cell.angle_alpha   90.00
_cell.angle_beta   90.00
_cell.angle_gamma   90.00
#
_symmetry.space_group_name_H-M   'P 1'
#
loop_
_entity.id
_entity.type
_entity.pdbx_description
1 polymer ?
#
loop_
_entity_poly.entity_id
_entity_poly.type
_entity_poly.pdbx_seq_one_letter_code
_entity_poly.pdbx_strand_id
1 'polypeptide(L)'
;NEQYEKCVAADVCPPPFNPDWGTDDFWANYDTHPVTQVTWEQAATYAEWAGGRLPTEAEWEKAARGTDGRRYPWGDTTPTTQRLNYNREIGDTQPVGSYPDGASPYGALDMAGNVWEWVADWYGKDFYATSPRANPTGPEEGERRVLRGGAYDSILYNVGAYFREGAEMTHRSDSYGFRVVRDVAPE
;
A
#
# COMPACT_ATOMS: atom_id res chain seq x y z
N ASN A 1 -7.06 -2.78 -10.60
CA ASN A 1 -8.53 -2.90 -10.41
C ASN A 1 -9.03 -4.27 -10.83
N GLU A 2 -8.51 -4.85 -11.91
CA GLU A 2 -8.91 -6.18 -12.43
C GLU A 2 -8.91 -7.29 -11.36
N GLN A 3 -7.91 -7.33 -10.47
CA GLN A 3 -7.88 -8.35 -9.42
C GLN A 3 -8.97 -8.17 -8.37
N TYR A 4 -9.23 -6.93 -7.94
CA TYR A 4 -10.28 -6.61 -6.96
C TYR A 4 -11.67 -6.92 -7.52
N GLU A 5 -11.90 -6.68 -8.81
CA GLU A 5 -13.14 -7.03 -9.50
C GLU A 5 -13.48 -8.52 -9.38
N LYS A 6 -12.48 -9.41 -9.35
CA LYS A 6 -12.72 -10.85 -9.16
C LYS A 6 -13.34 -11.15 -7.79
N CYS A 7 -12.99 -10.39 -6.75
CA CYS A 7 -13.60 -10.51 -5.42
C CYS A 7 -15.02 -9.91 -5.37
N VAL A 8 -15.25 -8.81 -6.12
CA VAL A 8 -16.58 -8.19 -6.25
C VAL A 8 -17.53 -9.12 -7.00
N ALA A 9 -17.09 -9.68 -8.13
CA ALA A 9 -17.86 -10.66 -8.90
C ALA A 9 -18.15 -11.96 -8.14
N ALA A 10 -17.35 -12.28 -7.11
CA ALA A 10 -17.56 -13.39 -6.20
C ALA A 10 -18.52 -13.07 -5.03
N ASP A 11 -19.07 -11.84 -4.97
CA ASP A 11 -19.95 -11.35 -3.90
C ASP A 11 -19.31 -11.41 -2.50
N VAL A 12 -17.97 -11.27 -2.45
CA VAL A 12 -17.20 -11.26 -1.20
C VAL A 12 -16.76 -9.84 -0.86
N CYS A 13 -16.28 -9.09 -1.85
CA CYS A 13 -15.88 -7.70 -1.68
C CYS A 13 -16.99 -6.75 -2.16
N PRO A 14 -17.37 -5.72 -1.39
CA PRO A 14 -18.13 -4.61 -1.94
C PRO A 14 -17.29 -3.84 -2.98
N PRO A 15 -17.92 -3.26 -4.01
CA PRO A 15 -17.21 -2.42 -4.98
C PRO A 15 -16.57 -1.21 -4.29
N PRO A 16 -15.43 -0.70 -4.79
CA PRO A 16 -14.84 0.53 -4.28
C PRO A 16 -15.77 1.73 -4.43
N PHE A 17 -15.57 2.76 -3.63
CA PHE A 17 -16.38 3.98 -3.71
C PHE A 17 -15.93 4.87 -4.88
N ASN A 18 -16.14 4.38 -6.10
CA ASN A 18 -15.86 5.08 -7.34
C ASN A 18 -17.12 5.01 -8.23
N PRO A 19 -17.72 6.15 -8.61
CA PRO A 19 -18.95 6.17 -9.41
C PRO A 19 -18.75 5.57 -10.81
N ASP A 20 -17.53 5.55 -11.33
CA ASP A 20 -17.21 5.01 -12.66
C ASP A 20 -16.89 3.51 -12.62
N TRP A 21 -16.81 2.91 -11.42
CA TRP A 21 -16.54 1.47 -11.27
C TRP A 21 -17.53 0.62 -12.06
N GLY A 22 -17.02 -0.30 -12.87
CA GLY A 22 -17.85 -1.20 -13.68
C GLY A 22 -18.22 -0.66 -15.06
N THR A 23 -17.92 0.61 -15.37
CA THR A 23 -18.14 1.19 -16.70
C THR A 23 -17.06 0.76 -17.70
N ASP A 24 -17.40 0.71 -19.00
CA ASP A 24 -16.43 0.40 -20.06
C ASP A 24 -15.25 1.38 -20.07
N ASP A 25 -15.50 2.66 -19.81
CA ASP A 25 -14.46 3.70 -19.76
C ASP A 25 -13.52 3.50 -18.57
N PHE A 26 -14.05 3.12 -17.40
CA PHE A 26 -13.20 2.78 -16.26
C PHE A 26 -12.28 1.61 -16.57
N TRP A 27 -12.80 0.52 -17.14
CA TRP A 27 -11.96 -0.65 -17.47
C TRP A 27 -10.94 -0.36 -18.56
N ALA A 28 -11.28 0.47 -19.55
CA ALA A 28 -10.35 0.86 -20.61
C ALA A 28 -9.15 1.65 -20.09
N ASN A 29 -9.27 2.36 -18.96
CA ASN A 29 -8.24 3.26 -18.44
C ASN A 29 -7.59 2.78 -17.14
N TYR A 30 -8.26 1.96 -16.32
CA TYR A 30 -7.85 1.68 -14.94
C TYR A 30 -7.76 0.19 -14.57
N ASP A 31 -7.96 -0.75 -15.50
CA ASP A 31 -7.88 -2.19 -15.21
C ASP A 31 -6.58 -2.59 -14.49
N THR A 32 -5.45 -2.07 -14.98
CA THR A 32 -4.08 -2.33 -14.51
C THR A 32 -3.57 -1.34 -13.47
N HIS A 33 -4.37 -0.32 -13.11
CA HIS A 33 -4.06 0.59 -12.01
C HIS A 33 -4.28 -0.07 -10.64
N PRO A 34 -3.61 0.38 -9.56
CA PRO A 34 -3.92 -0.08 -8.22
C PRO A 34 -5.40 0.19 -7.89
N VAL A 35 -6.02 -0.69 -7.11
CA VAL A 35 -7.36 -0.41 -6.58
C VAL A 35 -7.26 0.66 -5.50
N THR A 36 -8.13 1.65 -5.57
CA THR A 36 -8.23 2.76 -4.62
C THR A 36 -9.68 2.96 -4.18
N GLN A 37 -9.98 3.98 -3.37
CA GLN A 37 -11.32 4.22 -2.82
C GLN A 37 -11.85 3.04 -1.98
N VAL A 38 -10.94 2.32 -1.32
CA VAL A 38 -11.25 1.21 -0.41
C VAL A 38 -10.91 1.56 1.04
N THR A 39 -11.74 1.10 1.97
CA THR A 39 -11.49 1.16 3.41
C THR A 39 -10.48 0.09 3.83
N TRP A 40 -9.98 0.19 5.06
CA TRP A 40 -9.11 -0.85 5.62
C TRP A 40 -9.82 -2.23 5.68
N GLU A 41 -11.10 -2.25 6.06
CA GLU A 41 -11.89 -3.49 6.13
C GLU A 41 -12.08 -4.14 4.75
N GLN A 42 -12.31 -3.34 3.70
CA GLN A 42 -12.41 -3.83 2.33
C GLN A 42 -11.08 -4.43 1.86
N ALA A 43 -9.96 -3.76 2.16
CA ALA A 43 -8.62 -4.25 1.87
C ALA A 43 -8.32 -5.57 2.60
N ALA A 44 -8.67 -5.66 3.89
CA ALA A 44 -8.50 -6.88 4.69
C ALA A 44 -9.36 -8.04 4.16
N THR A 45 -10.64 -7.76 3.84
CA THR A 45 -11.57 -8.75 3.27
C THR A 45 -11.03 -9.31 1.95
N TYR A 46 -10.54 -8.43 1.06
CA TYR A 46 -9.91 -8.87 -0.18
C TYR A 46 -8.66 -9.72 0.10
N ALA A 47 -7.80 -9.29 1.02
CA ALA A 47 -6.57 -10.01 1.33
C ALA A 47 -6.86 -11.45 1.83
N GLU A 48 -7.85 -11.61 2.69
CA GLU A 48 -8.33 -12.91 3.16
C GLU A 48 -8.91 -13.75 2.02
N TRP A 49 -9.78 -13.17 1.18
CA TRP A 49 -10.34 -13.85 0.00
C TRP A 49 -9.26 -14.30 -0.99
N ALA A 50 -8.22 -13.48 -1.18
CA ALA A 50 -7.06 -13.81 -2.00
C ALA A 50 -6.12 -14.85 -1.34
N GLY A 51 -6.50 -15.42 -0.20
CA GLY A 51 -5.73 -16.46 0.52
C GLY A 51 -4.49 -15.90 1.22
N GLY A 52 -4.54 -14.66 1.67
CA GLY A 52 -3.46 -13.99 2.40
C GLY A 52 -3.98 -13.08 3.50
N ARG A 53 -3.23 -12.02 3.80
CA ARG A 53 -3.58 -10.97 4.77
C ARG A 53 -2.92 -9.65 4.37
N LEU A 54 -3.32 -8.56 5.03
CA LEU A 54 -2.53 -7.34 4.95
C LEU A 54 -1.15 -7.58 5.62
N PRO A 55 -0.07 -6.99 5.09
CA PRO A 55 1.23 -7.05 5.74
C PRO A 55 1.16 -6.36 7.10
N THR A 56 2.02 -6.76 8.03
CA THR A 56 2.32 -5.88 9.16
C THR A 56 3.11 -4.67 8.66
N GLU A 57 3.09 -3.58 9.42
CA GLU A 57 3.90 -2.41 9.13
C GLU A 57 5.39 -2.77 9.03
N ALA A 58 5.85 -3.65 9.92
CA ALA A 58 7.22 -4.11 9.94
C ALA A 58 7.58 -4.96 8.71
N GLU A 59 6.69 -5.84 8.26
CA GLU A 59 6.87 -6.63 7.03
C GLU A 59 6.92 -5.72 5.80
N TRP A 60 6.02 -4.74 5.73
CA TRP A 60 5.98 -3.76 4.65
C TRP A 60 7.28 -2.97 4.59
N GLU A 61 7.72 -2.43 5.74
CA GLU A 61 8.95 -1.64 5.81
C GLU A 61 10.18 -2.48 5.46
N LYS A 62 10.20 -3.73 5.93
CA LYS A 62 11.25 -4.68 5.61
C LYS A 62 11.33 -4.92 4.09
N ALA A 63 10.20 -5.21 3.46
CA ALA A 63 10.11 -5.43 2.02
C ALA A 63 10.60 -4.22 1.24
N ALA A 64 10.29 -2.99 1.69
CA ALA A 64 10.76 -1.77 1.04
C ALA A 64 12.26 -1.52 1.25
N ARG A 65 12.78 -1.64 2.48
CA ARG A 65 14.06 -1.04 2.88
C ARG A 65 15.21 -2.02 3.06
N GLY A 66 14.96 -3.32 2.99
CA GLY A 66 16.01 -4.33 3.16
C GLY A 66 16.46 -4.51 4.62
N THR A 67 17.65 -5.07 4.81
CA THR A 67 18.34 -5.16 6.12
C THR A 67 19.23 -3.94 6.39
N ASP A 68 19.53 -3.17 5.36
CA ASP A 68 20.46 -2.04 5.35
C ASP A 68 19.78 -0.69 5.64
N GLY A 69 18.45 -0.65 5.74
CA GLY A 69 17.71 0.51 6.25
C GLY A 69 17.59 1.68 5.27
N ARG A 70 17.50 1.39 3.97
CA ARG A 70 17.48 2.38 2.88
C ARG A 70 16.39 3.43 3.04
N ARG A 71 16.65 4.67 2.65
CA ARG A 71 15.63 5.74 2.69
C ARG A 71 14.47 5.47 1.73
N TYR A 72 14.77 5.00 0.52
CA TYR A 72 13.80 4.61 -0.50
C TYR A 72 14.05 3.16 -0.93
N PRO A 73 13.12 2.50 -1.62
CA PRO A 73 13.30 1.11 -2.03
C PRO A 73 14.60 0.85 -2.82
N TRP A 74 14.95 1.77 -3.72
CA TRP A 74 16.16 1.72 -4.54
C TRP A 74 17.44 2.25 -3.86
N GLY A 75 17.39 2.69 -2.59
CA GLY A 75 18.53 3.25 -1.86
C GLY A 75 18.32 4.69 -1.41
N ASP A 76 19.42 5.44 -1.27
CA ASP A 76 19.40 6.78 -0.64
C ASP A 76 19.46 7.95 -1.64
N THR A 77 19.52 7.64 -2.94
CA THR A 77 19.51 8.66 -3.98
C THR A 77 18.12 9.29 -4.10
N THR A 78 18.10 10.60 -4.33
CA THR A 78 16.86 11.40 -4.44
C THR A 78 15.88 10.76 -5.44
N PRO A 79 14.59 10.71 -5.14
CA PRO A 79 13.58 10.20 -6.05
C PRO A 79 13.54 10.99 -7.36
N THR A 80 13.31 10.28 -8.45
CA THR A 80 13.10 10.85 -9.79
C THR A 80 11.82 10.27 -10.35
N THR A 81 11.19 10.96 -11.30
CA THR A 81 9.97 10.50 -11.97
C THR A 81 10.16 9.20 -12.80
N GLN A 82 11.37 8.65 -12.86
CA GLN A 82 11.64 7.32 -13.45
C GLN A 82 11.49 6.18 -12.44
N ARG A 83 11.44 6.47 -11.14
CA ARG A 83 11.42 5.45 -10.06
C ARG A 83 10.12 5.38 -9.28
N LEU A 84 9.29 6.41 -9.36
CA LEU A 84 8.00 6.46 -8.70
C LEU A 84 7.08 7.50 -9.33
N ASN A 85 5.80 7.36 -9.04
CA ASN A 85 4.78 8.37 -9.24
C ASN A 85 4.53 9.13 -7.92
N TYR A 86 4.79 10.44 -7.88
CA TYR A 86 4.63 11.29 -6.69
C TYR A 86 4.52 12.77 -7.08
N ASN A 87 4.32 13.65 -6.09
CA ASN A 87 4.30 15.11 -6.24
C ASN A 87 3.26 15.66 -7.24
N ARG A 88 2.22 14.86 -7.55
CA ARG A 88 1.21 15.18 -8.57
C ARG A 88 1.80 15.49 -9.96
N GLU A 89 2.98 14.97 -10.27
CA GLU A 89 3.63 15.20 -11.58
C GLU A 89 2.76 14.69 -12.75
N ILE A 90 2.04 13.59 -12.52
CA ILE A 90 1.05 13.03 -13.46
C ILE A 90 -0.37 13.45 -13.10
N GLY A 91 -0.67 13.52 -11.80
CA GLY A 91 -1.99 13.92 -11.29
C GLY A 91 -2.98 12.77 -11.05
N ASP A 92 -2.56 11.52 -11.31
CA ASP A 92 -3.32 10.29 -11.05
C ASP A 92 -2.35 9.13 -10.78
N THR A 93 -2.87 7.99 -10.33
CA THR A 93 -2.20 6.69 -10.29
C THR A 93 -1.64 6.27 -11.65
N GLN A 94 -0.72 5.32 -11.63
CA GLN A 94 -0.16 4.68 -12.82
C GLN A 94 -0.37 3.17 -12.77
N PRO A 95 -0.36 2.49 -13.93
CA PRO A 95 -0.40 1.03 -13.99
C PRO A 95 0.67 0.42 -13.08
N VAL A 96 0.30 -0.64 -12.36
CA VAL A 96 1.24 -1.32 -11.45
C VAL A 96 2.49 -1.78 -12.22
N GLY A 97 3.67 -1.59 -11.60
CA GLY A 97 4.95 -1.96 -12.20
C GLY A 97 5.49 -1.01 -13.28
N SER A 98 4.90 0.18 -13.45
CA SER A 98 5.40 1.20 -14.39
C SER A 98 6.80 1.73 -14.05
N TYR A 99 7.29 1.50 -12.83
CA TYR A 99 8.56 2.01 -12.33
C TYR A 99 9.52 0.89 -11.91
N PRO A 100 10.08 0.10 -12.85
CA PRO A 100 10.96 -1.02 -12.52
C PRO A 100 12.25 -0.60 -11.80
N ASP A 101 12.79 0.60 -12.10
CA ASP A 101 13.97 1.16 -11.43
C ASP A 101 13.67 1.62 -9.99
N GLY A 102 12.38 1.60 -9.61
CA GLY A 102 11.89 1.85 -8.27
C GLY A 102 11.87 0.63 -7.36
N ALA A 103 12.34 -0.53 -7.84
CA ALA A 103 12.30 -1.78 -7.08
C ALA A 103 13.05 -1.71 -5.75
N SER A 104 12.45 -2.36 -4.75
CA SER A 104 13.09 -2.67 -3.47
C SER A 104 14.24 -3.69 -3.64
N PRO A 105 15.07 -3.92 -2.61
CA PRO A 105 16.14 -4.92 -2.65
C PRO A 105 15.63 -6.36 -2.87
N TYR A 106 14.33 -6.60 -2.64
CA TYR A 106 13.67 -7.89 -2.82
C TYR A 106 12.82 -7.96 -4.11
N GLY A 107 12.88 -6.92 -4.95
CA GLY A 107 12.13 -6.87 -6.22
C GLY A 107 10.68 -6.40 -6.10
N ALA A 108 10.19 -6.08 -4.89
CA ALA A 108 8.87 -5.46 -4.73
C ALA A 108 8.86 -4.07 -5.37
N LEU A 109 7.89 -3.83 -6.25
CA LEU A 109 7.65 -2.58 -6.97
C LEU A 109 6.62 -1.71 -6.25
N ASP A 110 6.60 -0.43 -6.62
CA ASP A 110 5.62 0.56 -6.14
C ASP A 110 5.55 0.67 -4.60
N MET A 111 6.66 0.36 -3.92
CA MET A 111 6.81 0.53 -2.46
C MET A 111 7.03 1.99 -2.05
N ALA A 112 7.04 2.92 -3.02
CA ALA A 112 7.11 4.36 -2.80
C ALA A 112 6.27 5.07 -3.87
N GLY A 113 5.32 5.90 -3.46
CA GLY A 113 4.41 6.60 -4.37
C GLY A 113 3.30 5.71 -4.94
N ASN A 114 2.66 6.19 -6.01
CA ASN A 114 1.45 5.63 -6.61
C ASN A 114 0.24 5.65 -5.67
N VAL A 115 0.20 4.81 -4.62
CA VAL A 115 -0.87 4.81 -3.60
C VAL A 115 -0.30 4.57 -2.21
N TRP A 116 -0.91 5.19 -1.21
CA TRP A 116 -0.75 4.74 0.17
C TRP A 116 -1.31 3.34 0.32
N GLU A 117 -0.67 2.53 1.15
CA GLU A 117 -1.06 1.14 1.34
C GLU A 117 -1.47 0.87 2.78
N TRP A 118 -2.69 0.37 2.95
CA TRP A 118 -3.17 -0.17 4.23
C TRP A 118 -2.31 -1.35 4.68
N VAL A 119 -1.92 -1.33 5.95
CA VAL A 119 -1.25 -2.45 6.64
C VAL A 119 -2.07 -2.87 7.86
N ALA A 120 -1.77 -4.03 8.44
CA ALA A 120 -2.57 -4.63 9.51
C ALA A 120 -2.60 -3.80 10.81
N ASP A 121 -1.50 -3.10 11.10
CA ASP A 121 -1.23 -2.49 12.41
C ASP A 121 -2.16 -1.32 12.75
N TRP A 122 -2.47 -1.19 14.04
CA TRP A 122 -2.96 0.07 14.60
C TRP A 122 -1.84 1.11 14.62
N TYR A 123 -2.18 2.35 14.34
CA TYR A 123 -1.24 3.46 14.39
C TYR A 123 -1.03 3.91 15.84
N GLY A 124 0.12 3.55 16.40
CA GLY A 124 0.65 4.14 17.63
C GLY A 124 1.82 5.08 17.32
N LYS A 125 1.67 6.37 17.63
CA LYS A 125 2.72 7.39 17.39
C LYS A 125 4.06 7.00 18.05
N ASP A 126 4.00 6.60 19.31
CA ASP A 126 5.18 6.29 20.13
C ASP A 126 5.46 4.78 20.24
N PHE A 127 4.73 3.93 19.48
CA PHE A 127 4.79 2.48 19.61
C PHE A 127 6.21 1.91 19.48
N TYR A 128 6.97 2.37 18.49
CA TYR A 128 8.33 1.88 18.26
C TYR A 128 9.36 2.31 19.31
N ALA A 129 9.01 3.22 20.24
CA ALA A 129 9.88 3.54 21.36
C ALA A 129 9.97 2.39 22.38
N THR A 130 8.96 1.52 22.43
CA THR A 130 8.85 0.42 23.39
C THR A 130 8.53 -0.94 22.76
N SER A 131 8.38 -1.01 21.44
CA SER A 131 8.02 -2.23 20.72
C SER A 131 9.06 -3.34 20.87
N PRO A 132 8.65 -4.62 20.78
CA PRO A 132 9.58 -5.72 20.50
C PRO A 132 10.41 -5.44 19.26
N ARG A 133 11.66 -5.91 19.25
CA ARG A 133 12.56 -5.73 18.09
C ARG A 133 12.24 -6.68 16.93
N ALA A 134 11.77 -7.88 17.24
CA ALA A 134 11.46 -8.90 16.26
C ALA A 134 9.96 -8.91 15.98
N ASN A 135 9.60 -8.72 14.70
CA ASN A 135 8.24 -8.82 14.17
C ASN A 135 7.16 -8.09 15.00
N PRO A 136 7.31 -6.78 15.28
CA PRO A 136 6.25 -6.04 15.95
C PRO A 136 5.01 -5.95 15.04
N THR A 137 3.83 -5.98 15.65
CA THR A 137 2.52 -5.99 14.96
C THR A 137 1.64 -4.79 15.34
N GLY A 138 2.27 -3.71 15.79
CA GLY A 138 1.56 -2.54 16.30
C GLY A 138 0.99 -2.73 17.72
N PRO A 139 0.35 -1.68 18.27
CA PRO A 139 -0.47 -1.79 19.48
C PRO A 139 -1.65 -2.76 19.28
N GLU A 140 -2.17 -3.31 20.38
CA GLU A 140 -3.34 -4.20 20.34
C GLU A 140 -4.63 -3.47 19.90
N GLU A 141 -4.73 -2.17 20.23
CA GLU A 141 -5.90 -1.33 19.98
C GLU A 141 -5.47 0.07 19.49
N GLY A 142 -6.37 0.76 18.78
CA GLY A 142 -6.14 2.14 18.35
C GLY A 142 -7.33 2.75 17.63
N GLU A 143 -7.22 4.04 17.32
CA GLU A 143 -8.27 4.80 16.61
C GLU A 143 -8.03 4.86 15.09
N ARG A 144 -6.77 4.66 14.65
CA ARG A 144 -6.33 4.79 13.26
C ARG A 144 -5.53 3.56 12.85
N ARG A 145 -5.67 3.11 11.61
CA ARG A 145 -4.83 2.09 10.98
C ARG A 145 -3.65 2.73 10.26
N VAL A 146 -2.55 1.99 10.13
CA VAL A 146 -1.34 2.50 9.48
C VAL A 146 -1.48 2.48 7.95
N LEU A 147 -0.94 3.51 7.31
CA LEU A 147 -0.68 3.61 5.88
C LEU A 147 0.84 3.77 5.63
N ARG A 148 1.35 3.14 4.56
CA ARG A 148 2.76 3.21 4.16
C ARG A 148 2.93 3.56 2.68
N GLY A 149 4.14 3.98 2.30
CA GLY A 149 4.57 4.16 0.90
C GLY A 149 4.39 5.54 0.28
N GLY A 150 3.42 6.34 0.71
CA GLY A 150 3.07 7.57 0.01
C GLY A 150 2.29 7.29 -1.28
N ALA A 151 1.63 8.30 -1.84
CA ALA A 151 0.84 8.19 -3.05
C ALA A 151 1.36 9.09 -4.19
N TYR A 152 0.72 9.03 -5.36
CA TYR A 152 1.01 9.89 -6.52
C TYR A 152 0.93 11.38 -6.17
N ASP A 153 0.15 11.74 -5.17
CA ASP A 153 -0.09 13.11 -4.77
C ASP A 153 0.76 13.56 -3.56
N SER A 154 1.60 12.65 -3.05
CA SER A 154 2.42 12.86 -1.87
C SER A 154 3.72 13.59 -2.20
N ILE A 155 4.13 14.47 -1.28
CA ILE A 155 5.41 15.17 -1.37
C ILE A 155 6.60 14.24 -1.06
N LEU A 156 7.81 14.69 -1.40
CA LEU A 156 9.06 13.97 -1.21
C LEU A 156 9.25 13.35 0.19
N TYR A 157 8.81 14.05 1.24
CA TYR A 157 8.95 13.57 2.62
C TYR A 157 8.13 12.30 2.89
N ASN A 158 6.96 12.18 2.27
CA ASN A 158 5.96 11.17 2.57
C ASN A 158 6.23 9.84 1.85
N VAL A 159 7.01 9.87 0.76
CA VAL A 159 7.38 8.67 -0.03
C VAL A 159 8.63 7.95 0.50
N GLY A 160 9.17 8.43 1.63
CA GLY A 160 10.23 7.73 2.34
C GLY A 160 9.74 6.40 2.88
N ALA A 161 10.51 5.34 2.69
CA ALA A 161 10.08 4.00 3.07
C ALA A 161 9.90 3.81 4.58
N TYR A 162 10.38 4.74 5.41
CA TYR A 162 10.15 4.76 6.88
C TYR A 162 8.94 5.58 7.31
N PHE A 163 8.33 6.34 6.39
CA PHE A 163 7.30 7.30 6.75
C PHE A 163 5.99 6.58 7.09
N ARG A 164 5.41 6.94 8.22
CA ARG A 164 4.19 6.33 8.75
C ARG A 164 3.08 7.36 8.74
N GLU A 165 1.94 7.00 8.18
CA GLU A 165 0.71 7.77 8.32
C GLU A 165 -0.34 6.92 9.04
N GLY A 166 -1.27 7.58 9.72
CA GLY A 166 -2.47 6.92 10.23
C GLY A 166 -3.69 7.32 9.40
N ALA A 167 -4.75 6.52 9.40
CA ALA A 167 -6.05 6.99 8.94
C ALA A 167 -7.15 6.23 9.67
N GLU A 168 -8.32 6.84 9.80
CA GLU A 168 -9.49 6.14 10.33
C GLU A 168 -9.81 4.94 9.43
N MET A 169 -10.17 3.80 10.02
CA MET A 169 -10.37 2.56 9.27
C MET A 169 -11.50 2.64 8.22
N THR A 170 -12.44 3.57 8.41
CA THR A 170 -13.56 3.85 7.50
C THR A 170 -13.20 4.86 6.40
N HIS A 171 -12.04 5.50 6.51
CA HIS A 171 -11.57 6.46 5.52
C HIS A 171 -11.22 5.74 4.21
N ARG A 172 -11.45 6.43 3.11
CA ARG A 172 -11.11 6.01 1.75
C ARG A 172 -10.74 7.23 0.92
N SER A 173 -9.84 7.03 -0.04
CA SER A 173 -9.36 8.07 -0.95
C SER A 173 -8.96 7.42 -2.26
N ASP A 174 -8.99 8.21 -3.34
CA ASP A 174 -8.40 7.89 -4.65
C ASP A 174 -6.89 7.58 -4.60
N SER A 175 -6.25 7.85 -3.47
CA SER A 175 -4.84 7.60 -3.21
C SER A 175 -4.58 6.45 -2.22
N TYR A 176 -5.64 5.77 -1.71
CA TYR A 176 -5.52 4.70 -0.70
C TYR A 176 -5.84 3.34 -1.31
N GLY A 177 -4.83 2.49 -1.39
CA GLY A 177 -4.93 1.09 -1.79
C GLY A 177 -4.31 0.16 -0.75
N PHE A 178 -3.79 -0.99 -1.18
CA PHE A 178 -3.16 -1.98 -0.30
C PHE A 178 -2.36 -3.00 -1.11
N ARG A 179 -1.62 -3.86 -0.39
CA ARG A 179 -1.04 -5.09 -0.93
C ARG A 179 -1.35 -6.28 -0.03
N VAL A 180 -1.22 -7.48 -0.59
CA VAL A 180 -1.47 -8.74 0.12
C VAL A 180 -0.14 -9.46 0.33
N VAL A 181 0.04 -10.03 1.52
CA VAL A 181 1.10 -10.99 1.81
C VAL A 181 0.51 -12.36 2.11
N ARG A 182 1.30 -13.40 1.90
CA ARG A 182 0.96 -14.78 2.28
C ARG A 182 2.08 -15.32 3.15
N ASP A 183 1.70 -16.01 4.22
CA ASP A 183 2.66 -16.69 5.07
C ASP A 183 3.27 -17.86 4.31
N VAL A 184 4.59 -18.00 4.41
CA VAL A 184 5.30 -19.17 3.87
C VAL A 184 5.17 -20.28 4.90
N ALA A 185 4.77 -21.47 4.47
CA ALA A 185 4.75 -22.63 5.36
C ALA A 185 6.16 -22.82 5.95
N PRO A 186 6.29 -23.13 7.25
CA PRO A 186 7.60 -23.44 7.81
C PRO A 186 8.22 -24.62 7.06
N GLU A 187 9.51 -24.50 6.74
CA GLU A 187 10.32 -25.59 6.15
C GLU A 187 10.39 -26.82 7.07
#